data_AF-A0A535PIW8-F1
#
_entry.id   AF-A0A535PIW8-F1
#
_cell.length_a   1.000
_cell.length_b   1.000
_cell.length_c   1.000
_cell.angle_alpha   90.00
_cell.angle_beta   90.00
_cell.angle_gamma   90.00
#
_symmetry.space_group_name_H-M   'P 1'
#
loop_
_entity.id
_entity.type
_entity.pdbx_description
1 polymer ?
#
loop_
_entity_poly.entity_id
_entity_poly.type
_entity_poly.pdbx_seq_one_letter_code
_entity_poly.pdbx_strand_id
1 'polypeptide(L)'
;MNISGGGSTETMTRFALGIHDGRGHFECLMPALMTVEATVTSASVTGTGRATFSGTAVITLAKGNPFGLPAGPSPFGRVPFTASVVAGGPGIGFEDLNFPTFTPPMDFPGTVEHGHIGIGS
;
A
#
# COMPACT_ATOMS: atom_id res chain seq x y z
N MET A 1 11.43 -5.89 -14.24
CA MET A 1 10.34 -4.95 -13.84
C MET A 1 10.60 -4.48 -12.43
N ASN A 2 10.86 -3.18 -12.29
CA ASN A 2 11.28 -2.57 -11.05
C ASN A 2 10.33 -1.44 -10.68
N ILE A 3 9.72 -1.52 -9.50
CA ILE A 3 8.92 -0.42 -8.95
C ILE A 3 9.53 -0.06 -7.62
N SER A 4 9.87 1.21 -7.45
CA SER A 4 10.39 1.69 -6.17
C SER A 4 9.84 3.05 -5.87
N GLY A 5 9.68 3.35 -4.59
CA GLY A 5 9.19 4.65 -4.20
C GLY A 5 8.85 4.71 -2.73
N GLY A 6 8.41 5.89 -2.35
CA GLY A 6 7.92 6.13 -1.02
C GLY A 6 7.50 7.58 -0.89
N GLY A 7 6.83 7.87 0.20
CA GLY A 7 6.39 9.22 0.48
C GLY A 7 5.43 9.28 1.63
N SER A 8 4.91 10.48 1.84
CA SER A 8 3.92 10.73 2.87
C SER A 8 2.85 11.74 2.47
N THR A 9 1.73 11.69 3.18
CA THR A 9 0.69 12.72 3.17
C THR A 9 0.92 13.73 4.29
N GLU A 10 0.30 14.90 4.22
CA GLU A 10 0.27 15.88 5.33
C GLU A 10 -0.32 15.29 6.61
N THR A 11 -1.26 14.35 6.49
CA THR A 11 -1.89 13.62 7.61
C THR A 11 -1.04 12.48 8.16
N MET A 12 0.22 12.37 7.74
CA MET A 12 1.21 11.39 8.18
C MET A 12 0.99 9.94 7.71
N THR A 13 0.18 9.70 6.68
CA THR A 13 0.23 8.39 5.99
C THR A 13 1.58 8.29 5.29
N ARG A 14 2.37 7.24 5.57
CA ARG A 14 3.66 7.00 4.93
C ARG A 14 3.61 5.68 4.18
N PHE A 15 4.24 5.59 3.02
CA PHE A 15 4.42 4.31 2.33
C PHE A 15 5.84 4.16 1.82
N ALA A 16 6.26 2.91 1.67
CA ALA A 16 7.51 2.52 1.04
C ALA A 16 7.25 1.31 0.14
N LEU A 17 7.87 1.33 -1.04
CA LEU A 17 7.68 0.33 -2.09
C LEU A 17 9.02 -0.07 -2.68
N GLY A 18 9.28 -1.38 -2.75
CA GLY A 18 10.45 -1.94 -3.39
C GLY A 18 10.13 -3.28 -4.03
N ILE A 19 9.81 -3.26 -5.33
CA ILE A 19 9.50 -4.41 -6.17
C ILE A 19 10.61 -4.56 -7.21
N HIS A 20 11.19 -5.75 -7.29
CA HIS A 20 12.19 -6.14 -8.28
C HIS A 20 11.77 -7.48 -8.88
N ASP A 21 11.79 -7.57 -10.21
CA ASP A 21 11.36 -8.74 -10.97
C ASP A 21 9.96 -9.26 -10.57
N GLY A 22 9.04 -8.33 -10.34
CA GLY A 22 7.63 -8.62 -10.05
C GLY A 22 7.34 -9.07 -8.62
N ARG A 23 8.33 -9.04 -7.72
CA ARG A 23 8.20 -9.40 -6.30
C ARG A 23 8.88 -8.39 -5.41
N GLY A 24 8.53 -8.34 -4.13
CA GLY A 24 9.22 -7.47 -3.19
C GLY A 24 8.39 -7.11 -1.98
N HIS A 25 8.54 -5.88 -1.52
CA HIS A 25 8.00 -5.42 -0.26
C HIS A 25 7.21 -4.13 -0.42
N PHE A 26 6.15 -4.02 0.35
CA PHE A 26 5.32 -2.83 0.46
C PHE A 26 4.98 -2.59 1.93
N GLU A 27 5.16 -1.35 2.38
CA GLU A 27 4.76 -0.91 3.71
C GLU A 27 3.88 0.32 3.59
N CYS A 28 2.84 0.38 4.42
CA CYS A 28 2.02 1.57 4.58
C CYS A 28 1.66 1.78 6.06
N LEU A 29 1.97 2.97 6.56
CA LEU A 29 1.71 3.43 7.91
C LEU A 29 0.62 4.48 7.83
N MET A 30 -0.56 4.20 8.39
CA MET A 30 -1.67 5.12 8.57
C MET A 30 -1.90 5.28 10.08
N PRO A 31 -1.21 6.19 10.79
CA PRO A 31 -1.06 6.14 12.25
C PRO A 31 -2.37 6.12 13.06
N ALA A 32 -3.42 6.77 12.57
CA ALA A 32 -4.74 6.79 13.21
C ALA A 32 -5.61 5.56 12.91
N LEU A 33 -5.18 4.71 11.97
CA LEU A 33 -5.96 3.62 11.39
C LEU A 33 -5.27 2.28 11.61
N MET A 34 -4.11 2.09 10.96
CA MET A 34 -3.39 0.82 10.90
C MET A 34 -1.96 0.98 10.36
N THR A 35 -1.19 -0.09 10.49
CA THR A 35 0.04 -0.32 9.74
C THR A 35 -0.12 -1.59 8.91
N VAL A 36 0.46 -1.57 7.72
CA VAL A 36 0.44 -2.65 6.74
C VAL A 36 1.88 -2.96 6.37
N GLU A 37 2.26 -4.22 6.51
CA GLU A 37 3.53 -4.75 6.01
C GLU A 37 3.21 -5.92 5.08
N ALA A 38 3.67 -5.85 3.83
CA ALA A 38 3.21 -6.75 2.79
C ALA A 38 4.32 -7.31 1.92
N THR A 39 4.24 -8.61 1.67
CA THR A 39 5.05 -9.30 0.67
C THR A 39 4.31 -9.28 -0.67
N VAL A 40 4.91 -8.62 -1.66
CA VAL A 40 4.43 -8.58 -3.04
C VAL A 40 4.88 -9.86 -3.76
N THR A 41 3.92 -10.57 -4.34
CA THR A 41 4.19 -11.83 -5.07
C THR A 41 3.95 -11.73 -6.58
N SER A 42 3.26 -10.68 -7.02
CA SER A 42 2.99 -10.39 -8.43
C SER A 42 2.90 -8.89 -8.65
N ALA A 43 3.45 -8.40 -9.75
CA ALA A 43 3.30 -7.02 -10.21
C ALA A 43 3.27 -6.94 -11.74
N SER A 44 2.49 -6.02 -12.28
CA SER A 44 2.36 -5.75 -13.70
C SER A 44 2.31 -4.24 -13.98
N VAL A 45 2.89 -3.82 -15.10
CA VAL A 45 2.73 -2.46 -15.64
C VAL A 45 1.48 -2.47 -16.51
N THR A 46 0.52 -1.60 -16.22
CA THR A 46 -0.79 -1.57 -16.89
C THR A 46 -0.94 -0.38 -17.86
N GLY A 47 0.08 0.47 -17.95
CA GLY A 47 0.14 1.59 -18.88
C GLY A 47 1.38 2.46 -18.62
N THR A 48 1.52 3.55 -19.36
CA THR A 48 2.63 4.50 -19.18
C THR A 48 2.60 5.08 -17.76
N GLY A 49 3.62 4.77 -16.96
CA GLY A 49 3.73 5.27 -15.59
C GLY A 49 2.70 4.69 -14.63
N ARG A 50 2.07 3.54 -14.92
CA ARG A 50 1.11 2.88 -14.01
C ARG A 50 1.45 1.42 -13.78
N ALA A 51 1.40 0.99 -12.52
CA ALA A 51 1.57 -0.39 -12.15
C ALA A 51 0.50 -0.87 -11.16
N THR A 52 0.23 -2.16 -11.18
CA THR A 52 -0.61 -2.86 -10.22
C THR A 52 0.19 -4.01 -9.61
N PHE A 53 0.01 -4.28 -8.32
CA PHE A 53 0.67 -5.38 -7.64
C PHE A 53 -0.23 -6.02 -6.58
N SER A 54 0.08 -7.25 -6.23
CA SER A 54 -0.69 -8.02 -5.27
C SER A 54 0.21 -8.95 -4.46
N GLY A 55 -0.32 -9.41 -3.33
CA GLY A 55 0.39 -10.32 -2.46
C GLY A 55 -0.37 -10.54 -1.17
N THR A 56 0.37 -10.72 -0.08
CA THR A 56 -0.18 -10.91 1.26
C THR A 56 0.38 -9.90 2.23
N ALA A 57 -0.46 -9.40 3.13
CA ALA A 57 -0.12 -8.39 4.10
C ALA A 57 -0.43 -8.82 5.53
N VAL A 58 0.35 -8.33 6.47
CA VAL A 58 0.05 -8.30 7.90
C VAL A 58 -0.45 -6.89 8.22
N ILE A 59 -1.60 -6.81 8.87
CA ILE A 59 -2.22 -5.54 9.29
C ILE A 59 -2.13 -5.46 10.81
N THR A 60 -1.68 -4.32 11.35
CA THR A 60 -1.76 -4.02 12.78
C THR A 60 -2.63 -2.78 12.98
N LEU A 61 -3.70 -2.91 13.76
CA LEU A 61 -4.71 -1.87 13.94
C LEU A 61 -4.36 -0.93 15.09
N ALA A 62 -4.60 0.36 14.89
CA ALA A 62 -4.44 1.37 15.91
C ALA A 62 -5.56 1.29 16.97
N LYS A 63 -5.31 1.84 18.16
CA LYS A 63 -6.36 2.01 19.18
C LYS A 63 -7.40 3.00 18.69
N GLY A 64 -8.69 2.63 18.81
CA GLY A 64 -9.79 3.48 18.33
C GLY A 64 -9.91 3.51 16.81
N ASN A 65 -9.36 2.50 16.11
CA ASN A 65 -9.55 2.34 14.67
C ASN A 65 -11.05 2.35 14.32
N PRO A 66 -11.42 2.86 13.13
CA PRO A 66 -12.82 3.02 12.73
C PRO A 66 -13.53 1.69 12.45
N PHE A 67 -12.83 0.56 12.48
CA PHE A 67 -13.39 -0.76 12.23
C PHE A 67 -13.99 -1.40 13.49
N GLY A 68 -13.84 -0.77 14.67
CA GLY A 68 -14.36 -1.29 15.93
C GLY A 68 -13.66 -2.57 16.42
N LEU A 69 -12.51 -2.91 15.83
CA LEU A 69 -11.73 -4.10 16.18
C LEU A 69 -10.70 -3.79 17.28
N PRO A 70 -10.25 -4.79 18.07
CA PRO A 70 -9.18 -4.60 19.03
C PRO A 70 -7.90 -4.07 18.38
N ALA A 71 -7.17 -3.22 19.09
CA ALA A 71 -5.84 -2.78 18.67
C ALA A 71 -4.85 -3.94 18.67
N GLY A 72 -3.84 -3.86 17.79
CA GLY A 72 -2.83 -4.90 17.63
C GLY A 72 -2.96 -5.66 16.32
N PRO A 73 -2.28 -6.81 16.17
CA PRO A 73 -2.32 -7.60 14.95
C PRO A 73 -3.77 -7.95 14.58
N SER A 74 -4.09 -7.75 13.31
CA SER A 74 -5.38 -8.10 12.74
C SER A 74 -5.70 -9.57 13.03
N PRO A 75 -6.92 -9.89 13.51
CA PRO A 75 -7.31 -11.27 13.84
C PRO A 75 -7.39 -12.16 12.60
N PHE A 76 -7.39 -11.57 11.40
CA PHE A 76 -7.46 -12.27 10.12
C PHE A 76 -6.10 -12.83 9.66
N GLY A 77 -5.02 -12.59 10.42
CA GLY A 77 -3.68 -13.05 10.07
C GLY A 77 -3.15 -12.38 8.80
N ARG A 78 -2.46 -13.16 7.95
CA ARG A 78 -2.03 -12.68 6.63
C ARG A 78 -3.22 -12.67 5.68
N VAL A 79 -3.54 -11.49 5.16
CA VAL A 79 -4.66 -11.30 4.22
C VAL A 79 -4.14 -10.95 2.83
N PRO A 80 -4.80 -11.41 1.76
CA PRO A 80 -4.47 -10.96 0.42
C PRO A 80 -4.77 -9.46 0.26
N PHE A 81 -3.98 -8.79 -0.58
CA PHE A 81 -4.20 -7.40 -0.95
C PHE A 81 -3.94 -7.19 -2.44
N THR A 82 -4.53 -6.13 -2.98
CA THR A 82 -4.18 -5.57 -4.28
C THR A 82 -3.90 -4.09 -4.12
N ALA A 83 -2.92 -3.59 -4.86
CA ALA A 83 -2.60 -2.17 -4.90
C ALA A 83 -2.32 -1.67 -6.32
N SER A 84 -2.59 -0.40 -6.56
CA SER A 84 -2.21 0.28 -7.79
C SER A 84 -1.41 1.55 -7.50
N VAL A 85 -0.39 1.81 -8.33
CA VAL A 85 0.43 3.01 -8.23
C VAL A 85 0.54 3.73 -9.56
N VAL A 86 0.62 5.06 -9.50
CA VAL A 86 0.92 5.93 -10.63
C VAL A 86 2.21 6.69 -10.32
N ALA A 87 3.19 6.57 -11.22
CA ALA A 87 4.39 7.40 -11.20
C ALA A 87 4.01 8.86 -11.47
N GLY A 88 4.43 9.77 -10.60
CA GLY A 88 4.28 11.20 -10.77
C GLY A 88 5.62 11.92 -10.63
N GLY A 89 5.58 13.25 -10.77
CA GLY A 89 6.75 14.11 -10.52
C GLY A 89 7.12 14.17 -9.03
N PRO A 90 8.20 14.88 -8.67
CA PRO A 90 8.57 15.07 -7.27
C PRO A 90 7.40 15.62 -6.44
N GLY A 91 7.05 14.93 -5.36
CA GLY A 91 5.96 15.30 -4.47
C GLY A 91 4.59 14.72 -4.85
N ILE A 92 4.44 13.99 -5.96
CA ILE A 92 3.12 13.49 -6.38
C ILE A 92 3.21 12.01 -6.71
N GLY A 93 2.45 11.19 -5.99
CA GLY A 93 2.21 9.79 -6.28
C GLY A 93 0.76 9.44 -5.96
N PHE A 94 0.25 8.37 -6.55
CA PHE A 94 -1.06 7.83 -6.19
C PHE A 94 -0.87 6.38 -5.79
N GLU A 95 -1.50 5.99 -4.69
CA GLU A 95 -1.54 4.61 -4.20
C GLU A 95 -2.99 4.29 -3.82
N ASP A 96 -3.52 3.20 -4.35
CA ASP A 96 -4.84 2.71 -3.96
C ASP A 96 -4.69 1.28 -3.45
N LEU A 97 -4.95 1.08 -2.15
CA LEU A 97 -4.77 -0.18 -1.44
C LEU A 97 -6.12 -0.79 -1.08
N ASN A 98 -6.36 -2.02 -1.55
CA ASN A 98 -7.58 -2.77 -1.31
C ASN A 98 -7.30 -4.08 -0.58
N PHE A 99 -8.11 -4.36 0.44
CA PHE A 99 -8.18 -5.65 1.13
C PHE A 99 -9.54 -6.31 0.87
N PRO A 100 -9.64 -7.21 -0.14
CA PRO A 100 -10.91 -7.76 -0.59
C PRO A 100 -11.50 -8.80 0.38
N THR A 101 -10.72 -9.29 1.34
CA THR A 101 -11.15 -10.30 2.32
C THR A 101 -12.16 -9.77 3.34
N PHE A 102 -12.19 -8.45 3.56
CA PHE A 102 -13.13 -7.83 4.49
C PHE A 102 -14.50 -7.68 3.85
N THR A 103 -15.57 -7.66 4.65
CA THR A 103 -16.94 -7.45 4.17
C THR A 103 -17.59 -6.31 4.96
N PRO A 104 -17.81 -5.14 4.34
CA PRO A 104 -17.38 -4.77 2.98
C PRO A 104 -15.84 -4.72 2.85
N PRO A 105 -15.28 -4.79 1.62
CA PRO A 105 -13.84 -4.60 1.39
C PRO A 105 -13.33 -3.33 2.05
N MET A 106 -12.09 -3.37 2.55
CA MET A 106 -11.44 -2.16 3.06
C MET A 106 -10.61 -1.54 1.94
N ASP A 107 -10.97 -0.32 1.57
CA ASP A 107 -10.36 0.47 0.50
C ASP A 107 -9.69 1.72 1.07
N PHE A 108 -8.44 1.95 0.69
CA PHE A 108 -7.64 3.09 1.11
C PHE A 108 -7.05 3.79 -0.11
N PRO A 109 -7.82 4.71 -0.73
CA PRO A 109 -7.26 5.58 -1.75
C PRO A 109 -6.34 6.60 -1.09
N GLY A 110 -5.14 6.76 -1.66
CA GLY A 110 -4.10 7.65 -1.15
C GLY A 110 -3.51 8.51 -2.26
N THR A 111 -3.52 9.83 -2.03
CA THR A 111 -2.67 10.76 -2.78
C THR A 111 -1.43 11.03 -1.95
N VAL A 112 -0.25 10.83 -2.53
CA VAL A 112 1.04 11.12 -1.92
C VAL A 112 1.41 12.55 -2.27
N GLU A 113 1.70 13.36 -1.25
CA GLU A 113 2.00 14.80 -1.40
C GLU A 113 3.49 15.11 -1.20
N HIS A 114 4.23 14.20 -0.58
CA HIS A 114 5.67 14.32 -0.34
C HIS A 114 6.37 12.99 -0.65
N GLY A 115 6.68 12.72 -1.92
CA GLY A 115 7.28 11.45 -2.32
C GLY A 115 7.59 11.34 -3.80
N HIS A 116 7.98 10.15 -4.22
CA HIS A 116 8.20 9.81 -5.63
C HIS A 116 8.02 8.31 -5.85
N ILE A 117 7.45 7.93 -7.00
CA ILE A 117 7.32 6.54 -7.45
C ILE A 117 8.00 6.42 -8.80
N GLY A 118 9.05 5.60 -8.86
CA GLY A 118 9.71 5.20 -10.09
C GLY A 118 9.18 3.85 -10.57
N ILE A 119 8.84 3.77 -11.85
CA ILE A 119 8.47 2.52 -12.53
C ILE A 119 9.45 2.33 -13.69
N GLY A 120 10.29 1.30 -13.57
CA GLY A 120 11.24 0.86 -14.60
C GLY A 120 10.85 -0.49 -15.18
N SER A 121 11.02 -0.65 -16.49
CA SER A 121 10.90 -1.93 -17.18
C SER A 121 12.11 -2.82 -16.91
#